data_AF-A0A526YE48-F1
#
_entry.id   AF-A0A526YE48-F1
#
_cell.length_a   1.000
_cell.length_b   1.000
_cell.length_c   1.000
_cell.angle_alpha   90.00
_cell.angle_beta   90.00
_cell.angle_gamma   90.00
#
_symmetry.space_group_name_H-M   'P 1'
#
loop_
_entity.id
_entity.type
_entity.pdbx_description
1 polymer ?
#
loop_
_entity_poly.entity_id
_entity_poly.type
_entity_poly.pdbx_seq_one_letter_code
_entity_poly.pdbx_strand_id
1 'polypeptide(L)' 'LQPLIAESLIEGASPQLRNMASMGGNLLQRVRCPYFRMLDAACNKRTPGSGCAAIEGLNAGHAILGASDYCVATHPSD' A
#
# COMPACT_ATOMS: atom_id res chain seq x y z
N LEU A 1 -4.55 -7.22 -27.43
CA LEU A 1 -4.23 -6.04 -26.61
C LEU A 1 -5.09 -6.11 -25.38
N GLN A 2 -4.51 -5.99 -24.20
CA GLN A 2 -5.22 -6.02 -22.91
C GLN A 2 -5.31 -4.56 -22.44
N PRO A 3 -6.35 -3.80 -22.85
CA PRO A 3 -6.40 -2.36 -22.64
C PRO A 3 -6.34 -2.01 -21.15
N LEU A 4 -7.04 -2.77 -20.29
CA LEU A 4 -7.07 -2.53 -18.85
C LEU A 4 -5.69 -2.59 -18.20
N ILE A 5 -4.80 -3.48 -18.66
CA ILE A 5 -3.43 -3.58 -18.12
C ILE A 5 -2.60 -2.35 -18.53
N ALA A 6 -2.77 -1.88 -19.77
CA ALA A 6 -2.05 -0.70 -20.24
C ALA A 6 -2.53 0.57 -19.52
N GLU A 7 -3.85 0.70 -19.32
CA GLU A 7 -4.46 1.83 -18.61
C GLU A 7 -4.02 1.88 -17.14
N SER A 8 -4.08 0.76 -16.40
CA SER A 8 -3.64 0.76 -14.99
C SER A 8 -2.17 1.15 -14.82
N LEU A 9 -1.32 0.72 -15.76
CA LEU A 9 0.08 1.13 -15.77
C LEU A 9 0.27 2.61 -16.07
N ILE A 10 -0.56 3.25 -16.90
CA ILE A 10 -0.42 4.67 -17.29
C ILE A 10 -0.94 5.62 -16.20
N GLU A 11 -2.04 5.26 -15.55
CA GLU A 11 -2.66 6.07 -14.48
C GLU A 11 -1.81 6.05 -13.19
N GLY A 12 -1.02 4.99 -12.97
CA GLY A 12 -0.14 4.87 -11.82
C GLY A 12 1.16 5.69 -11.92
N ALA A 13 1.49 6.41 -10.84
CA ALA A 13 2.76 7.10 -10.65
C ALA A 13 3.11 8.12 -11.77
N SER A 14 4.40 8.43 -11.94
CA SER A 14 4.90 9.35 -12.98
C SER A 14 5.63 8.60 -14.10
N PRO A 15 5.76 9.16 -15.32
CA PRO A 15 6.53 8.55 -16.40
C PRO A 15 7.96 8.15 -16.00
N GLN A 16 8.63 8.98 -15.19
CA GLN A 16 9.99 8.73 -14.71
C GLN A 16 10.06 7.46 -13.84
N LEU A 17 9.08 7.26 -12.95
CA LEU A 17 9.01 6.07 -12.11
C LEU A 17 8.62 4.84 -12.93
N ARG A 18 7.72 4.97 -13.89
CA ARG A 18 7.31 3.86 -14.77
C ARG A 18 8.44 3.33 -15.64
N ASN A 19 9.32 4.21 -16.10
CA ASN A 19 10.51 3.81 -16.87
C ASN A 19 11.52 3.00 -16.03
N MET A 20 11.46 3.11 -14.71
CA MET A 20 12.34 2.39 -13.78
C MET A 20 11.66 1.19 -13.11
N ALA A 21 10.34 1.23 -12.96
CA ALA A 21 9.57 0.18 -12.34
C ALA A 21 9.55 -1.08 -13.21
N SER A 22 9.70 -2.24 -12.58
CA SER A 22 9.48 -3.54 -13.22
C SER A 22 8.11 -4.10 -12.82
N MET A 23 7.59 -5.06 -13.60
CA MET A 23 6.35 -5.76 -13.25
C MET A 23 6.45 -6.43 -11.88
N GLY A 24 7.57 -7.10 -11.58
CA GLY A 24 7.79 -7.72 -10.27
C GLY A 24 7.86 -6.69 -9.14
N GLY A 25 8.53 -5.55 -9.36
CA GLY A 25 8.61 -4.48 -8.38
C GLY A 25 7.27 -3.79 -8.11
N ASN A 26 6.44 -3.64 -9.14
CA ASN A 26 5.07 -3.12 -9.03
C ASN A 26 4.20 -4.06 -8.16
N LEU A 27 4.22 -5.36 -8.44
CA LEU A 27 3.44 -6.36 -7.69
C LEU A 27 3.89 -6.50 -6.23
N LEU A 28 5.17 -6.30 -5.95
CA LEU A 28 5.76 -6.45 -4.61
C LEU A 28 5.89 -5.12 -3.86
N GLN A 29 5.30 -4.04 -4.37
CA GLN A 29 5.39 -2.74 -3.71
C GLN A 29 4.74 -2.78 -2.32
N ARG A 30 5.38 -2.13 -1.34
CA ARG A 30 4.84 -2.09 0.03
C ARG A 30 3.75 -1.03 0.17
N VAL A 31 2.91 -1.22 1.18
CA VAL A 31 1.77 -0.36 1.52
C VAL A 31 2.16 1.11 1.71
N ARG A 32 1.22 2.02 1.46
CA ARG A 32 1.41 3.47 1.61
C ARG A 32 0.95 4.04 2.95
N CYS A 33 0.41 3.19 3.83
CA CYS A 33 -0.02 3.52 5.19
C CYS A 33 1.00 4.44 5.91
N PRO A 34 0.57 5.60 6.44
CA PRO A 34 1.48 6.54 7.09
C PRO A 34 2.16 5.91 8.32
N TYR A 35 1.41 5.17 9.13
CA TYR A 35 1.95 4.48 10.32
C TYR A 35 2.92 3.34 9.99
N PHE A 36 2.83 2.74 8.81
CA PHE A 36 3.84 1.77 8.35
C PHE A 36 5.18 2.47 8.02
N ARG A 37 5.13 3.70 7.52
CA ARG A 37 6.31 4.51 7.16
C ARG A 37 6.86 5.34 8.30
N MET A 38 6.04 5.68 9.28
CA MET A 38 6.43 6.32 10.53
C MET A 38 7.03 5.27 11.48
N LEU A 39 8.32 5.38 11.78
CA LEU A 39 9.06 4.30 12.46
C LEU A 39 8.71 4.17 13.95
N ASP A 40 8.23 5.24 14.57
CA ASP A 40 7.80 5.35 15.97
C ASP A 40 6.34 4.90 16.20
N ALA A 41 5.52 4.80 15.15
CA ALA A 41 4.13 4.36 15.27
C ALA A 41 3.99 2.83 15.42
N ALA A 42 3.05 2.37 16.27
CA ALA A 42 2.66 0.95 16.36
C ALA A 42 2.20 0.38 15.00
N CYS A 43 2.84 -0.68 14.51
CA CYS A 43 2.52 -1.28 13.21
C CYS A 43 2.88 -2.78 13.12
N ASN A 44 1.88 -3.66 13.24
CA ASN A 44 2.02 -5.11 13.11
C ASN A 44 2.66 -5.56 11.79
N LYS A 45 2.45 -4.82 10.69
CA LYS A 45 3.05 -5.12 9.37
C LYS A 45 4.56 -4.85 9.33
N ARG A 46 5.07 -4.01 10.24
CA ARG A 46 6.51 -3.73 10.41
C ARG A 46 7.11 -4.58 11.52
N THR A 47 6.48 -4.58 12.70
CA THR A 47 6.89 -5.33 13.88
C THR A 47 5.69 -6.11 14.41
N PRO A 48 5.63 -7.45 14.19
CA PRO A 48 4.52 -8.28 14.65
C PRO A 48 4.25 -8.11 16.16
N GLY A 49 2.99 -7.94 16.54
CA GLY A 49 2.57 -7.78 17.94
C GLY A 49 2.65 -6.34 18.48
N SER A 50 3.18 -5.37 17.72
CA SER A 50 3.26 -3.97 18.15
C SER A 50 1.93 -3.21 18.11
N GLY A 51 0.88 -3.78 17.51
CA GLY A 51 -0.43 -3.15 17.33
C GLY A 51 -0.60 -2.46 15.96
N CYS A 52 -1.78 -1.92 15.68
CA CYS A 52 -2.05 -1.18 14.43
C CYS A 52 -2.60 0.21 14.73
N ALA A 53 -1.74 1.22 14.71
CA ALA A 53 -2.13 2.62 14.96
C ALA A 53 -3.15 3.17 13.95
N ALA A 54 -3.30 2.53 12.80
CA ALA A 54 -4.25 2.94 11.76
C ALA A 54 -5.71 2.58 12.09
N ILE A 55 -5.99 1.71 13.06
CA ILE A 55 -7.38 1.30 13.36
C ILE A 55 -8.14 2.47 14.00
N GLU A 56 -7.60 3.02 15.07
CA GLU A 56 -8.15 4.15 15.84
C GLU A 56 -7.58 5.52 15.40
N GLY A 57 -6.71 5.51 14.40
CA GLY A 57 -6.00 6.70 13.91
C GLY A 57 -6.58 7.26 12.61
N LEU A 58 -5.74 7.99 11.87
CA LEU A 58 -6.06 8.50 10.53
C LEU A 58 -6.14 7.35 9.54
N ASN A 59 -7.38 6.98 9.19
CA ASN A 59 -7.65 5.76 8.43
C ASN A 59 -8.32 5.98 7.06
N ALA A 60 -8.45 7.23 6.60
CA ALA A 60 -9.14 7.56 5.35
C ALA A 60 -8.62 6.80 4.10
N GLY A 61 -7.33 6.46 4.03
CA GLY A 61 -6.73 5.69 2.92
C GLY A 61 -6.60 4.18 3.14
N HIS A 62 -7.28 3.63 4.15
CA HIS A 62 -7.17 2.22 4.56
C HIS A 62 -8.34 1.37 4.05
N ALA A 63 -8.22 0.05 4.20
CA ALA A 63 -9.16 -0.91 3.66
C ALA A 63 -10.47 -0.91 4.44
N ILE A 64 -11.59 -0.84 3.72
CA ILE A 64 -12.95 -1.06 4.25
C ILE A 64 -13.42 -2.52 4.10
N LEU A 65 -12.71 -3.32 3.29
CA LEU A 65 -13.00 -4.73 3.02
C LEU A 65 -11.73 -5.56 3.21
N GLY A 66 -11.87 -6.79 3.72
CA GLY A 66 -10.76 -7.72 3.88
C GLY A 66 -9.69 -7.29 4.91
N ALA A 67 -10.01 -6.31 5.75
CA ALA A 67 -9.17 -5.89 6.86
C ALA A 67 -9.26 -6.85 8.04
N SER A 68 -8.39 -6.66 9.04
CA SER A 68 -8.41 -7.40 10.30
C SER A 68 -7.99 -6.50 11.46
N ASP A 69 -8.19 -6.98 12.68
CA ASP A 69 -7.72 -6.32 13.92
C ASP A 69 -6.18 -6.17 13.97
N TYR A 70 -5.46 -6.88 13.10
CA TYR A 70 -4.00 -6.80 13.02
C TYR A 70 -3.53 -5.73 12.02
N CYS A 71 -4.26 -5.48 10.94
CA CYS A 71 -3.86 -4.53 9.91
C CYS A 71 -5.01 -4.17 8.97
N VAL A 72 -5.11 -2.87 8.67
CA VAL A 72 -6.10 -2.28 7.75
C VAL A 72 -5.45 -1.70 6.47
N ALA A 73 -4.17 -1.97 6.20
CA ALA A 73 -3.47 -1.34 5.08
C ALA A 73 -3.86 -1.92 3.70
N THR A 74 -4.04 -1.06 2.70
CA THR A 74 -4.33 -1.42 1.30
C THR A 74 -3.06 -1.75 0.52
N HIS A 75 -3.19 -2.63 -0.49
CA HIS A 75 -2.18 -2.76 -1.53
C HIS A 75 -2.33 -1.59 -2.52
N PRO A 76 -1.26 -0.85 -2.84
CA PRO A 76 -1.41 0.43 -3.54
C PRO A 76 -1.17 0.38 -5.05
N SER A 77 -0.96 -0.82 -5.63
CA SER A 77 -0.95 -0.94 -7.10
C SER A 77 -2.35 -0.74 -7.65
N ASP A 78 -2.43 0.05 -8.71
CA ASP A 78 -3.55 0.07 -9.65
C ASP A 78 -3.77 -1.30 -10.33
#